data_AF-A0A924M7I5-F1
#
_entry.id   AF-A0A924M7I5-F1
#
_cell.length_a   1.000
_cell.length_b   1.000
_cell.length_c   1.000
_cell.angle_alpha   90.00
_cell.angle_beta   90.00
_cell.angle_gamma   90.00
#
_symmetry.space_group_name_H-M   'P 1'
#
loop_
_entity.id
_entity.type
_entity.pdbx_description
1 polymer ?
#
loop_
_entity_poly.entity_id
_entity_poly.type
_entity_poly.pdbx_seq_one_letter_code
_entity_poly.pdbx_strand_id
1 'polypeptide(L)'
;KDNIVSLNGKPVQTEIQFKSNIKDSTLYTVQQQYSNNWKYSAANISYGTFNNTENSWVGFFAPQPSANNTTETASLVTSEGKYDGYTKTIAYDHIPTITYFPKAKANIINVGIKIKGKKVGYIVGAGDKVPEALIAMGYKVTTLAEADLTEQNLKQFDAIVVGIRAYNIYEHLTTKYDVLMDYVKNGGHLIAQYAKSNTVGSKSIKMGPYPFVVNAGSRVTEEDVKVKYLLPNHPLLNYPNKITDKDFEGWIQERSTYHAEQIDSHYDALLGIKDSGDRAEANGSLITTKFGKGNFTYVSLVLFRQLPAGVPGAYRLMANIIALGKQK
;
A
#
# COMPACT_ATOMS: atom_id res chain seq x y z
N LYS A 1 4.48 -12.18 9.44
CA LYS A 1 3.34 -11.40 9.94
C LYS A 1 2.71 -10.77 8.72
N ASP A 2 1.56 -11.29 8.33
CA ASP A 2 0.84 -10.79 7.17
C ASP A 2 -0.33 -9.93 7.66
N ASN A 3 -0.59 -8.83 6.95
CA ASN A 3 -1.73 -7.98 7.23
C ASN A 3 -2.81 -8.34 6.19
N ILE A 4 -3.95 -8.80 6.70
CA ILE A 4 -5.11 -9.24 5.93
C ILE A 4 -6.15 -8.14 6.10
N VAL A 5 -6.49 -7.46 5.01
CA VAL A 5 -7.34 -6.27 5.09
C VAL A 5 -8.73 -6.60 4.56
N SER A 6 -9.71 -6.55 5.46
CA SER A 6 -11.13 -6.59 5.15
C SER A 6 -11.65 -5.20 4.92
N LEU A 7 -12.33 -5.01 3.80
CA LEU A 7 -12.83 -3.71 3.41
C LEU A 7 -14.34 -3.72 3.35
N ASN A 8 -14.95 -2.76 4.03
CA ASN A 8 -16.40 -2.62 4.16
C ASN A 8 -17.09 -3.90 4.65
N GLY A 9 -16.47 -4.60 5.61
CA GLY A 9 -17.05 -5.81 6.18
C GLY A 9 -17.00 -7.05 5.28
N LYS A 10 -16.32 -7.00 4.12
CA LYS A 10 -16.28 -8.13 3.19
C LYS A 10 -15.38 -9.25 3.71
N PRO A 11 -15.75 -10.52 3.50
CA PRO A 11 -14.87 -11.64 3.79
C PRO A 11 -13.56 -11.52 3.00
N VAL A 12 -12.44 -11.85 3.63
CA VAL A 12 -11.12 -11.86 3.01
C VAL A 12 -10.64 -13.28 2.88
N GLN A 13 -10.14 -13.63 1.70
CA GLN A 13 -9.50 -14.92 1.47
C GLN A 13 -8.14 -14.94 2.18
N THR A 14 -7.87 -16.04 2.86
CA THR A 14 -6.63 -16.28 3.59
C THR A 14 -6.13 -17.67 3.27
N GLU A 15 -4.83 -17.81 3.09
CA GLU A 15 -4.20 -19.11 2.91
C GLU A 15 -3.34 -19.42 4.14
N ILE A 16 -3.49 -20.63 4.67
CA ILE A 16 -2.63 -21.16 5.71
C ILE A 16 -1.83 -22.31 5.10
N GLN A 17 -0.52 -22.21 5.22
CA GLN A 17 0.41 -23.24 4.75
C GLN A 17 0.89 -24.06 5.94
N PHE A 18 0.76 -25.37 5.82
CA PHE A 18 1.21 -26.37 6.78
C PHE A 18 2.43 -27.07 6.23
N LYS A 19 3.44 -27.23 7.09
CA LYS A 19 4.63 -28.00 6.77
C LYS A 19 4.95 -28.95 7.92
N SER A 20 5.01 -30.24 7.61
CA SER A 20 5.54 -31.26 8.51
C SER A 20 6.97 -31.60 8.14
N ASN A 21 7.82 -31.81 9.14
CA ASN A 21 9.15 -32.38 8.95
C ASN A 21 9.16 -33.90 9.14
N ILE A 22 7.99 -34.51 9.39
CA ILE A 22 7.80 -35.93 9.60
C ILE A 22 6.93 -36.47 8.47
N LYS A 23 7.39 -37.56 7.83
CA LYS A 23 6.56 -38.38 6.95
C LYS A 23 5.97 -39.49 7.79
N ASP A 24 4.77 -39.27 8.29
CA ASP A 24 3.97 -40.28 8.97
C ASP A 24 2.58 -40.38 8.33
N SER A 25 1.87 -41.48 8.61
CA SER A 25 0.53 -41.77 8.10
C SER A 25 -0.58 -41.21 9.02
N THR A 26 -0.30 -40.17 9.80
CA THR A 26 -1.24 -39.62 10.77
C THR A 26 -2.06 -38.49 10.16
N LEU A 27 -3.35 -38.45 10.49
CA LEU A 27 -4.24 -37.32 10.21
C LEU A 27 -4.21 -36.36 11.41
N TYR A 28 -3.67 -35.17 11.19
CA TYR A 28 -3.66 -34.07 12.13
C TYR A 28 -4.92 -33.22 11.94
N THR A 29 -5.65 -32.93 13.01
CA THR A 29 -6.79 -32.00 12.95
C THR A 29 -6.33 -30.61 13.35
N VAL A 30 -6.30 -29.67 12.41
CA VAL A 30 -6.00 -28.27 12.67
C VAL A 30 -7.22 -27.59 13.29
N GLN A 31 -7.14 -27.31 14.59
CA GLN A 31 -8.06 -26.39 15.26
C GLN A 31 -7.49 -24.97 15.25
N GLN A 32 -8.06 -24.12 14.40
CA GLN A 32 -7.69 -22.71 14.36
C GLN A 32 -8.30 -21.98 15.55
N GLN A 33 -7.48 -21.26 16.30
CA GLN A 33 -7.94 -20.35 17.34
C GLN A 33 -7.89 -18.92 16.82
N TYR A 34 -9.03 -18.25 16.82
CA TYR A 34 -9.15 -16.84 16.50
C TYR A 34 -10.04 -16.16 17.55
N SER A 35 -9.93 -14.84 17.66
CA SER A 35 -10.74 -14.04 18.56
C SER A 35 -12.20 -14.07 18.13
N ASN A 36 -13.13 -13.96 19.08
CA ASN A 36 -14.58 -13.94 18.85
C ASN A 36 -15.05 -12.76 17.96
N ASN A 37 -14.13 -11.87 17.59
CA ASN A 37 -14.33 -10.71 16.74
C ASN A 37 -14.41 -11.04 15.24
N TRP A 38 -13.99 -12.24 14.83
CA TRP A 38 -14.06 -12.69 13.44
C TRP A 38 -14.81 -14.01 13.34
N LYS A 39 -15.56 -14.17 12.24
CA LYS A 39 -16.13 -15.47 11.87
C LYS A 39 -15.30 -16.05 10.75
N TYR A 40 -14.88 -17.29 10.96
CA TYR A 40 -14.19 -18.04 9.94
C TYR A 40 -15.12 -19.02 9.25
N SER A 41 -15.06 -19.09 7.93
CA SER A 41 -16.01 -19.88 7.14
C SER A 41 -15.76 -21.39 7.17
N ALA A 42 -14.67 -21.88 7.75
CA ALA A 42 -14.42 -23.31 7.86
C ALA A 42 -14.12 -23.74 9.29
N ALA A 43 -14.80 -24.80 9.72
CA ALA A 43 -14.55 -25.46 10.99
C ALA A 43 -13.66 -26.69 10.74
N ASN A 44 -12.45 -26.65 11.31
CA ASN A 44 -11.48 -27.75 11.37
C ASN A 44 -10.92 -28.21 10.00
N ILE A 45 -9.60 -28.32 9.89
CA ILE A 45 -8.94 -28.86 8.70
C ILE A 45 -8.30 -30.18 9.08
N SER A 46 -8.47 -31.23 8.29
CA SER A 46 -7.69 -32.45 8.45
C SER A 46 -6.48 -32.41 7.50
N TYR A 47 -5.28 -32.51 8.06
CA TYR A 47 -4.00 -32.51 7.36
C TYR A 47 -3.35 -33.88 7.53
N GLY A 48 -3.03 -34.58 6.44
CA GLY A 48 -2.32 -35.86 6.47
C GLY A 48 -0.94 -35.75 5.83
N THR A 49 0.09 -36.30 6.49
CA THR A 49 1.50 -36.25 6.03
C THR A 49 1.92 -37.40 5.11
N PHE A 50 0.96 -38.21 4.67
CA PHE A 50 1.16 -39.46 3.92
C PHE A 50 2.14 -39.35 2.74
N ASN A 51 1.84 -38.48 1.78
CA ASN A 51 2.61 -38.33 0.52
C ASN A 51 3.12 -36.91 0.28
N ASN A 52 2.67 -35.94 1.08
CA ASN A 52 3.07 -34.55 0.94
C ASN A 52 3.32 -33.94 2.33
N THR A 53 4.52 -33.44 2.52
CA THR A 53 4.93 -32.74 3.74
C THR A 53 4.48 -31.29 3.77
N GLU A 54 4.00 -30.76 2.64
CA GLU A 54 3.51 -29.39 2.52
C GLU A 54 2.06 -29.40 2.03
N ASN A 55 1.19 -28.65 2.69
CA ASN A 55 -0.19 -28.53 2.24
C ASN A 55 -0.65 -27.11 2.50
N SER A 56 -1.54 -26.59 1.66
CA SER A 56 -2.13 -25.28 1.88
C SER A 56 -3.63 -25.38 1.89
N TRP A 57 -4.24 -24.52 2.67
CA TRP A 57 -5.68 -24.46 2.77
C TRP A 57 -6.14 -23.03 2.74
N VAL A 58 -7.19 -22.81 1.96
CA VAL A 58 -7.78 -21.49 1.71
C VAL A 58 -9.10 -21.40 2.45
N GLY A 59 -9.25 -20.37 3.26
CA GLY A 59 -10.50 -20.04 3.95
C GLY A 59 -10.83 -18.56 3.87
N PHE A 60 -12.02 -18.19 4.37
CA PHE A 60 -12.49 -16.81 4.35
C PHE A 60 -12.78 -16.31 5.77
N PHE A 61 -12.20 -15.16 6.12
CA PHE A 61 -12.48 -14.46 7.38
C PHE A 61 -13.44 -13.31 7.13
N ALA A 62 -14.57 -13.29 7.83
CA ALA A 62 -15.53 -12.19 7.83
C ALA A 62 -15.50 -11.44 9.17
N PRO A 63 -15.43 -10.10 9.17
CA PRO A 63 -15.47 -9.33 10.41
C PRO A 63 -16.82 -9.48 11.08
N GLN A 64 -16.85 -9.51 12.41
CA GLN A 64 -18.08 -9.19 13.15
C GLN A 64 -18.28 -7.66 13.18
N PRO A 65 -19.53 -7.17 13.19
CA PRO A 65 -19.85 -5.75 13.02
C PRO A 65 -19.16 -4.75 13.97
N SER A 66 -18.57 -5.22 15.08
CA SER A 66 -17.93 -4.39 16.12
C SER A 66 -16.41 -4.55 16.21
N ALA A 67 -15.79 -5.41 15.39
CA ALA A 67 -14.37 -5.71 15.48
C ALA A 67 -13.51 -4.74 14.68
N ASN A 68 -12.74 -3.90 15.37
CA ASN A 68 -11.65 -3.14 14.76
C ASN A 68 -10.32 -3.86 15.03
N ASN A 69 -9.50 -4.01 13.99
CA ASN A 69 -8.11 -4.47 13.98
C ASN A 69 -7.75 -5.51 15.06
N THR A 70 -7.77 -6.79 14.72
CA THR A 70 -7.30 -7.85 15.62
C THR A 70 -6.03 -8.49 15.09
N THR A 71 -5.23 -9.07 15.99
CA THR A 71 -4.16 -9.99 15.60
C THR A 71 -4.63 -11.40 15.91
N GLU A 72 -4.84 -12.19 14.88
CA GLU A 72 -5.18 -13.60 14.98
C GLU A 72 -3.91 -14.44 14.94
N THR A 73 -3.83 -15.44 15.81
CA THR A 73 -2.72 -16.39 15.82
C THR A 73 -3.23 -17.71 15.27
N ALA A 74 -2.71 -18.13 14.12
CA ALA A 74 -2.97 -19.48 13.65
C ALA A 74 -2.20 -20.46 14.56
N SER A 75 -2.88 -21.51 15.00
CA SER A 75 -2.25 -22.59 15.76
C SER A 75 -2.72 -23.93 15.19
N LEU A 76 -1.80 -24.88 15.14
CA LEU A 76 -2.04 -26.29 14.91
C LEU A 76 -2.14 -26.97 16.28
N VAL A 77 -3.21 -27.69 16.55
CA VAL A 77 -3.36 -28.47 17.80
C VAL A 77 -3.40 -29.94 17.40
N THR A 78 -2.43 -30.73 17.85
CA THR A 78 -2.37 -32.18 17.63
C THR A 78 -2.53 -32.91 18.96
N SER A 79 -2.55 -34.25 18.94
CA SER A 79 -2.47 -35.07 20.17
C SER A 79 -1.17 -34.85 20.94
N GLU A 80 -0.12 -34.38 20.27
CA GLU A 80 1.23 -34.19 20.83
C GLU A 80 1.47 -32.78 21.38
N GLY A 81 0.69 -31.79 20.92
CA GLY A 81 0.82 -30.43 21.43
C GLY A 81 0.20 -29.35 20.54
N LYS A 82 0.47 -28.10 20.93
CA LYS A 82 0.05 -26.90 20.19
C LYS A 82 1.26 -26.25 19.52
N TYR A 83 1.16 -26.01 18.22
CA TYR A 83 2.19 -25.38 17.40
C TYR A 83 1.62 -24.09 16.80
N ASP A 84 2.11 -22.95 17.27
CA ASP A 84 1.66 -21.62 16.83
C ASP A 84 2.76 -20.86 16.08
N GLY A 85 3.85 -21.54 15.71
CA GLY A 85 5.01 -21.00 15.03
C GLY A 85 5.19 -21.51 13.61
N TYR A 86 5.97 -20.79 12.81
CA TYR A 86 6.43 -21.23 11.50
C TYR A 86 7.94 -21.04 11.39
N THR A 87 8.60 -21.78 10.49
CA THR A 87 10.04 -21.63 10.26
C THR A 87 10.30 -20.48 9.29
N LYS A 88 11.20 -19.56 9.66
CA LYS A 88 11.73 -18.55 8.74
C LYS A 88 13.24 -18.63 8.69
N THR A 89 13.76 -18.73 7.47
CA THR A 89 15.20 -18.82 7.21
C THR A 89 15.65 -17.56 6.46
N ILE A 90 16.72 -16.95 6.95
CA ILE A 90 17.45 -15.90 6.27
C ILE A 90 18.79 -16.52 5.86
N ALA A 91 19.01 -16.66 4.56
CA ALA A 91 20.23 -17.23 4.00
C ALA A 91 20.71 -16.35 2.83
N TYR A 92 21.87 -15.73 3.00
CA TYR A 92 22.59 -15.02 1.95
C TYR A 92 24.06 -15.41 2.04
N ASP A 93 24.78 -15.38 0.91
CA ASP A 93 26.18 -15.82 0.84
C ASP A 93 27.13 -15.08 1.82
N HIS A 94 26.75 -13.88 2.25
CA HIS A 94 27.58 -12.98 3.07
C HIS A 94 27.18 -12.95 4.55
N ILE A 95 26.20 -13.75 5.00
CA ILE A 95 25.87 -13.91 6.43
C ILE A 95 25.62 -15.39 6.76
N PRO A 96 25.85 -15.83 8.02
CA PRO A 96 25.43 -17.16 8.44
C PRO A 96 23.93 -17.38 8.21
N THR A 97 23.54 -18.61 7.91
CA THR A 97 22.12 -18.95 7.82
C THR A 97 21.46 -18.82 9.20
N ILE A 98 20.48 -17.92 9.30
CA ILE A 98 19.71 -17.69 10.53
C ILE A 98 18.34 -18.32 10.36
N THR A 99 18.02 -19.29 11.22
CA THR A 99 16.68 -19.88 11.30
C THR A 99 16.02 -19.50 12.61
N TYR A 100 14.79 -18.99 12.55
CA TYR A 100 14.00 -18.64 13.73
C TYR A 100 12.54 -19.03 13.53
N PHE A 101 11.82 -19.13 14.65
CA PHE A 101 10.46 -19.69 14.72
C PHE A 101 9.45 -18.64 15.18
N PRO A 102 9.13 -17.62 14.35
CA PRO A 102 8.13 -16.63 14.68
C PRO A 102 6.74 -17.26 14.82
N LYS A 103 5.89 -16.63 15.65
CA LYS A 103 4.48 -17.01 15.72
C LYS A 103 3.75 -16.72 14.41
N ALA A 104 2.92 -17.66 13.97
CA ALA A 104 2.03 -17.53 12.83
C ALA A 104 0.89 -16.55 13.18
N LYS A 105 1.12 -15.27 12.90
CA LYS A 105 0.19 -14.17 13.20
C LYS A 105 -0.25 -13.47 11.92
N ALA A 106 -1.55 -13.26 11.81
CA ALA A 106 -2.17 -12.38 10.83
C ALA A 106 -2.85 -11.23 11.56
N ASN A 107 -2.63 -10.00 11.10
CA ASN A 107 -3.50 -8.91 11.50
C ASN A 107 -4.71 -8.90 10.59
N ILE A 108 -5.92 -8.84 11.14
CA ILE A 108 -7.13 -8.66 10.36
C ILE A 108 -7.71 -7.28 10.64
N ILE A 109 -7.84 -6.50 9.58
CA ILE A 109 -8.07 -5.06 9.65
C ILE A 109 -9.36 -4.77 8.92
N ASN A 110 -10.37 -4.31 9.64
CA ASN A 110 -11.65 -3.91 9.05
C ASN A 110 -11.62 -2.40 8.79
N VAL A 111 -11.66 -2.01 7.51
CA VAL A 111 -11.68 -0.61 7.13
C VAL A 111 -12.93 -0.27 6.34
N GLY A 112 -13.72 0.66 6.87
CA GLY A 112 -14.77 1.34 6.11
C GLY A 112 -14.14 2.32 5.13
N ILE A 113 -14.24 2.04 3.83
CA ILE A 113 -13.63 2.83 2.75
C ILE A 113 -14.59 2.93 1.58
N LYS A 114 -14.84 4.17 1.16
CA LYS A 114 -15.47 4.45 -0.12
C LYS A 114 -14.37 4.56 -1.18
N ILE A 115 -14.57 3.91 -2.32
CA ILE A 115 -13.68 4.05 -3.47
C ILE A 115 -14.43 4.68 -4.64
N LYS A 116 -13.71 5.41 -5.47
CA LYS A 116 -14.17 5.92 -6.78
C LYS A 116 -13.04 5.72 -7.79
N GLY A 117 -13.42 5.60 -9.07
CA GLY A 117 -12.58 4.96 -10.07
C GLY A 117 -12.66 3.43 -9.97
N LYS A 118 -12.35 2.73 -11.06
CA LYS A 118 -12.37 1.27 -11.14
C LYS A 118 -11.10 0.71 -11.74
N LYS A 119 -10.57 1.30 -12.83
CA LYS A 119 -9.39 0.79 -13.54
C LYS A 119 -8.17 1.63 -13.21
N VAL A 120 -7.14 1.01 -12.63
CA VAL A 120 -5.89 1.68 -12.27
C VAL A 120 -4.75 1.06 -13.08
N GLY A 121 -4.05 1.88 -13.86
CA GLY A 121 -2.78 1.49 -14.46
C GLY A 121 -1.66 1.66 -13.43
N TYR A 122 -0.77 0.68 -13.28
CA TYR A 122 0.29 0.73 -12.27
C TYR A 122 1.66 0.42 -12.87
N ILE A 123 2.63 1.32 -12.70
CA ILE A 123 4.02 1.11 -13.10
C ILE A 123 4.80 0.74 -11.84
N VAL A 124 5.11 -0.55 -11.69
CA VAL A 124 5.61 -1.14 -10.43
C VAL A 124 7.03 -0.68 -10.12
N GLY A 125 7.25 -0.16 -8.92
CA GLY A 125 8.56 0.21 -8.40
C GLY A 125 9.34 -0.95 -7.75
N ALA A 126 10.59 -0.70 -7.33
CA ALA A 126 11.38 -1.73 -6.65
C ALA A 126 10.81 -2.05 -5.25
N GLY A 127 10.42 -3.30 -5.03
CA GLY A 127 9.89 -3.77 -3.75
C GLY A 127 8.50 -3.22 -3.41
N ASP A 128 7.76 -2.77 -4.41
CA ASP A 128 6.45 -2.15 -4.24
C ASP A 128 5.38 -3.18 -3.90
N LYS A 129 4.60 -2.91 -2.85
CA LYS A 129 3.45 -3.73 -2.40
C LYS A 129 2.13 -2.96 -2.39
N VAL A 130 2.12 -1.76 -2.97
CA VAL A 130 0.92 -0.94 -3.10
C VAL A 130 -0.11 -1.55 -4.07
N PRO A 131 0.26 -2.21 -5.20
CA PRO A 131 -0.71 -2.84 -6.11
C PRO A 131 -1.63 -3.84 -5.41
N GLU A 132 -1.09 -4.68 -4.53
CA GLU A 132 -1.84 -5.68 -3.76
C GLU A 132 -2.88 -5.02 -2.85
N ALA A 133 -2.51 -3.90 -2.22
CA ALA A 133 -3.43 -3.11 -1.41
C ALA A 133 -4.56 -2.52 -2.26
N LEU A 134 -4.27 -2.03 -3.47
CA LEU A 134 -5.28 -1.51 -4.39
C LEU A 134 -6.22 -2.59 -4.91
N ILE A 135 -5.70 -3.79 -5.19
CA ILE A 135 -6.53 -4.95 -5.55
C ILE A 135 -7.45 -5.31 -4.39
N ALA A 136 -6.91 -5.37 -3.17
CA ALA A 136 -7.71 -5.62 -1.96
C ALA A 136 -8.82 -4.57 -1.79
N MET A 137 -8.53 -3.29 -2.12
CA MET A 137 -9.52 -2.20 -2.18
C MET A 137 -10.66 -2.42 -3.17
N GLY A 138 -10.49 -3.28 -4.15
CA GLY A 138 -11.47 -3.56 -5.19
C GLY A 138 -11.21 -2.79 -6.50
N TYR A 139 -10.04 -2.18 -6.67
CA TYR A 139 -9.62 -1.66 -7.96
C TYR A 139 -9.20 -2.80 -8.89
N LYS A 140 -9.53 -2.67 -10.18
CA LYS A 140 -8.92 -3.47 -11.24
C LYS A 140 -7.57 -2.85 -11.58
N VAL A 141 -6.51 -3.42 -11.03
CA VAL A 141 -5.13 -2.97 -11.27
C VAL A 141 -4.56 -3.69 -12.49
N THR A 142 -3.97 -2.94 -13.41
CA THR A 142 -3.22 -3.47 -14.56
C THR A 142 -1.81 -2.95 -14.49
N THR A 143 -0.84 -3.87 -14.36
CA THR A 143 0.58 -3.53 -14.44
C THR A 143 0.90 -3.06 -15.86
N LEU A 144 1.60 -1.92 -15.96
CA LEU A 144 1.99 -1.30 -17.22
C LEU A 144 3.51 -1.41 -17.39
N ALA A 145 3.93 -1.98 -18.51
CA ALA A 145 5.30 -1.94 -18.99
C ALA A 145 5.50 -0.76 -19.95
N GLU A 146 6.74 -0.56 -20.40
CA GLU A 146 7.09 0.53 -21.32
C GLU A 146 6.25 0.53 -22.61
N ALA A 147 6.03 -0.66 -23.19
CA ALA A 147 5.24 -0.82 -24.43
C ALA A 147 3.77 -0.41 -24.24
N ASP A 148 3.27 -0.44 -23.01
CA ASP A 148 1.90 -0.07 -22.68
C ASP A 148 1.70 1.44 -22.56
N LEU A 149 2.78 2.23 -22.49
CA LEU A 149 2.76 3.69 -22.38
C LEU A 149 2.49 4.34 -23.74
N THR A 150 1.27 4.15 -24.22
CA THR A 150 0.74 4.73 -25.45
C THR A 150 -0.57 5.47 -25.16
N GLU A 151 -0.80 6.59 -25.83
CA GLU A 151 -1.99 7.42 -25.60
C GLU A 151 -3.30 6.61 -25.66
N GLN A 152 -3.40 5.71 -26.65
CA GLN A 152 -4.58 4.87 -26.84
C GLN A 152 -4.80 3.89 -25.70
N ASN A 153 -3.73 3.25 -25.20
CA ASN A 153 -3.85 2.30 -24.12
C ASN A 153 -4.16 2.99 -22.79
N LEU A 154 -3.55 4.14 -22.52
CA LEU A 154 -3.68 4.84 -21.24
C LEU A 154 -5.09 5.42 -21.00
N LYS A 155 -5.83 5.78 -22.06
CA LYS A 155 -7.20 6.31 -21.99
C LYS A 155 -8.19 5.44 -21.21
N GLN A 156 -7.93 4.13 -21.11
CA GLN A 156 -8.83 3.21 -20.42
C GLN A 156 -8.76 3.30 -18.89
N PHE A 157 -7.73 3.93 -18.32
CA PHE A 157 -7.49 3.97 -16.89
C PHE A 157 -8.07 5.23 -16.26
N ASP A 158 -8.74 5.04 -15.13
CA ASP A 158 -9.25 6.14 -14.31
C ASP A 158 -8.14 6.96 -13.69
N ALA A 159 -7.06 6.28 -13.29
CA ALA A 159 -5.81 6.85 -12.82
C ALA A 159 -4.63 5.95 -13.20
N ILE A 160 -3.45 6.55 -13.35
CA ILE A 160 -2.17 5.86 -13.48
C ILE A 160 -1.33 6.16 -12.25
N VAL A 161 -0.83 5.12 -11.59
CA VAL A 161 0.07 5.23 -10.46
C VAL A 161 1.47 4.81 -10.91
N VAL A 162 2.41 5.74 -10.79
CA VAL A 162 3.84 5.47 -10.92
C VAL A 162 4.36 5.12 -9.53
N GLY A 163 4.69 3.85 -9.34
CA GLY A 163 5.04 3.26 -8.06
C GLY A 163 6.37 3.72 -7.49
N ILE A 164 6.71 3.20 -6.31
CA ILE A 164 7.82 3.72 -5.51
C ILE A 164 9.15 3.69 -6.25
N ARG A 165 9.81 4.85 -6.33
CA ARG A 165 11.09 5.01 -7.04
C ARG A 165 11.06 4.57 -8.51
N ALA A 166 9.90 4.31 -9.12
CA ALA A 166 9.83 3.87 -10.52
C ALA A 166 10.50 4.90 -11.45
N TYR A 167 10.30 6.20 -11.20
CA TYR A 167 11.01 7.30 -11.88
C TYR A 167 12.54 7.24 -11.73
N ASN A 168 13.06 6.64 -10.67
CA ASN A 168 14.50 6.49 -10.44
C ASN A 168 15.07 5.16 -10.97
N ILE A 169 14.23 4.27 -11.51
CA ILE A 169 14.60 2.93 -12.01
C ILE A 169 14.41 2.86 -13.53
N TYR A 170 13.32 3.43 -14.04
CA TYR A 170 12.93 3.32 -15.43
C TYR A 170 13.16 4.62 -16.19
N GLU A 171 14.22 4.65 -16.98
CA GLU A 171 14.54 5.79 -17.85
C GLU A 171 13.39 6.12 -18.82
N HIS A 172 12.62 5.10 -19.25
CA HIS A 172 11.52 5.29 -20.18
C HIS A 172 10.40 6.18 -19.64
N LEU A 173 10.27 6.37 -18.33
CA LEU A 173 9.29 7.30 -17.77
C LEU A 173 9.60 8.75 -18.16
N THR A 174 10.88 9.08 -18.29
CA THR A 174 11.33 10.39 -18.79
C THR A 174 11.17 10.49 -20.31
N THR A 175 11.45 9.43 -21.06
CA THR A 175 11.31 9.46 -22.53
C THR A 175 9.85 9.40 -22.99
N LYS A 176 8.95 8.80 -22.19
CA LYS A 176 7.49 8.76 -22.38
C LYS A 176 6.76 9.91 -21.66
N TYR A 177 7.48 10.92 -21.18
CA TYR A 177 6.91 12.06 -20.47
C TYR A 177 5.75 12.69 -21.22
N ASP A 178 5.91 12.95 -22.53
CA ASP A 178 4.87 13.60 -23.33
C ASP A 178 3.58 12.76 -23.38
N VAL A 179 3.69 11.44 -23.54
CA VAL A 179 2.54 10.52 -23.53
C VAL A 179 1.81 10.55 -22.18
N LEU A 180 2.56 10.58 -21.08
CA LEU A 180 2.00 10.66 -19.72
C LEU A 180 1.32 12.01 -19.48
N MET A 181 1.92 13.12 -19.95
CA MET A 181 1.33 14.45 -19.82
C MET A 181 0.11 14.65 -20.72
N ASP A 182 0.11 14.06 -21.92
CA ASP A 182 -1.07 14.05 -22.79
C ASP A 182 -2.22 13.26 -22.17
N TYR A 183 -1.95 12.14 -21.49
CA TYR A 183 -2.95 11.44 -20.69
C TYR A 183 -3.56 12.37 -19.62
N VAL A 184 -2.73 13.08 -18.86
CA VAL A 184 -3.21 14.05 -17.84
C VAL A 184 -4.02 15.17 -18.50
N LYS A 185 -3.47 15.81 -19.54
CA LYS A 185 -4.11 16.91 -20.26
C LYS A 185 -5.50 16.55 -20.78
N ASN A 186 -5.70 15.28 -21.18
CA ASN A 186 -6.96 14.76 -21.69
C ASN A 186 -7.95 14.25 -20.64
N GLY A 187 -7.69 14.49 -19.34
CA GLY A 187 -8.63 14.14 -18.26
C GLY A 187 -8.20 12.95 -17.41
N GLY A 188 -7.03 12.37 -17.70
CA GLY A 188 -6.40 11.35 -16.88
C GLY A 188 -5.89 11.90 -15.56
N HIS A 189 -5.68 11.00 -14.59
CA HIS A 189 -5.01 11.35 -13.35
C HIS A 189 -3.71 10.57 -13.19
N LEU A 190 -2.56 11.27 -13.22
CA LEU A 190 -1.25 10.67 -12.99
C LEU A 190 -0.79 10.93 -11.54
N ILE A 191 -0.44 9.86 -10.85
CA ILE A 191 0.01 9.86 -9.46
C ILE A 191 1.46 9.37 -9.42
N ALA A 192 2.39 10.22 -9.01
CA ALA A 192 3.79 9.87 -8.86
C ALA A 192 4.12 9.64 -7.39
N GLN A 193 4.63 8.45 -7.06
CA GLN A 193 4.94 8.10 -5.68
C GLN A 193 6.43 8.03 -5.41
N TYR A 194 6.85 8.66 -4.30
CA TYR A 194 8.11 8.38 -3.63
C TYR A 194 9.31 8.35 -4.59
N ALA A 195 9.48 9.43 -5.37
CA ALA A 195 10.70 9.63 -6.13
C ALA A 195 11.80 10.06 -5.16
N LYS A 196 13.01 9.51 -5.27
CA LYS A 196 14.14 9.85 -4.38
C LYS A 196 14.78 11.21 -4.73
N SER A 197 14.74 11.57 -6.01
CA SER A 197 15.37 12.75 -6.60
C SER A 197 14.78 13.00 -7.99
N ASN A 198 15.02 14.18 -8.58
CA ASN A 198 14.76 14.47 -10.00
C ASN A 198 15.94 14.07 -10.92
N THR A 199 16.87 13.24 -10.47
CA THR A 199 18.01 12.78 -11.28
C THR A 199 18.37 11.33 -10.99
N VAL A 200 18.91 10.64 -12.00
CA VAL A 200 19.61 9.35 -11.86
C VAL A 200 20.99 9.50 -12.49
N GLY A 201 22.04 9.51 -11.66
CA GLY A 201 23.37 9.91 -12.12
C GLY A 201 23.35 11.34 -12.64
N SER A 202 23.80 11.55 -13.89
CA SER A 202 23.75 12.85 -14.58
C SER A 202 22.47 13.11 -15.36
N LYS A 203 21.55 12.14 -15.45
CA LYS A 203 20.32 12.26 -16.23
C LYS A 203 19.19 12.88 -15.41
N SER A 204 18.57 13.93 -15.93
CA SER A 204 17.38 14.56 -15.34
C SER A 204 16.12 13.72 -15.58
N ILE A 205 15.30 13.60 -14.54
CA ILE A 205 13.97 12.99 -14.58
C ILE A 205 12.95 14.07 -14.90
N LYS A 206 12.10 13.83 -15.90
CA LYS A 206 10.94 14.67 -16.19
C LYS A 206 9.70 14.10 -15.49
N MET A 207 9.14 14.86 -14.55
CA MET A 207 7.99 14.46 -13.75
C MET A 207 7.11 15.67 -13.45
N GLY A 208 5.80 15.51 -13.67
CA GLY A 208 4.80 16.55 -13.44
C GLY A 208 4.79 17.65 -14.51
N PRO A 209 3.67 18.38 -14.66
CA PRO A 209 3.48 19.38 -15.70
C PRO A 209 4.16 20.74 -15.40
N TYR A 210 4.44 21.01 -14.13
CA TYR A 210 5.09 22.24 -13.65
C TYR A 210 6.28 21.90 -12.75
N PRO A 211 7.28 22.78 -12.60
CA PRO A 211 8.51 22.46 -11.90
C PRO A 211 8.31 22.28 -10.38
N PHE A 212 9.07 21.32 -9.83
CA PHE A 212 9.34 21.18 -8.40
C PHE A 212 10.63 20.35 -8.23
N VAL A 213 11.30 20.52 -7.10
CA VAL A 213 12.51 19.78 -6.74
C VAL A 213 12.17 18.74 -5.68
N VAL A 214 12.65 17.51 -5.84
CA VAL A 214 12.53 16.43 -4.87
C VAL A 214 13.78 16.46 -4.00
N ASN A 215 13.62 16.84 -2.73
CA ASN A 215 14.72 16.90 -1.78
C ASN A 215 14.97 15.52 -1.16
N ALA A 216 16.04 14.84 -1.60
CA ALA A 216 16.43 13.51 -1.14
C ALA A 216 16.74 13.40 0.37
N GLY A 217 17.04 14.52 1.04
CA GLY A 217 17.30 14.59 2.47
C GLY A 217 16.05 14.82 3.31
N SER A 218 15.03 15.46 2.74
CA SER A 218 13.83 15.90 3.47
C SER A 218 12.97 14.73 3.93
N ARG A 219 12.58 14.73 5.20
CA ARG A 219 11.84 13.65 5.87
C ARG A 219 11.13 14.14 7.12
N VAL A 220 10.08 13.42 7.51
CA VAL A 220 9.42 13.50 8.81
C VAL A 220 9.38 12.08 9.36
N THR A 221 10.15 11.85 10.42
CA THR A 221 10.46 10.53 10.96
C THR A 221 9.62 10.16 12.18
N GLU A 222 9.07 11.14 12.89
CA GLU A 222 8.18 10.88 14.02
C GLU A 222 6.80 10.43 13.52
N GLU A 223 6.37 9.24 13.94
CA GLU A 223 5.16 8.58 13.45
C GLU A 223 3.86 9.20 13.96
N ASP A 224 3.92 9.92 15.08
CA ASP A 224 2.79 10.42 15.87
C ASP A 224 2.62 11.94 15.81
N VAL A 225 3.49 12.65 15.07
CA VAL A 225 3.37 14.10 14.90
C VAL A 225 2.05 14.48 14.22
N LYS A 226 1.55 15.66 14.62
CA LYS A 226 0.33 16.24 14.10
C LYS A 226 0.51 16.61 12.63
N VAL A 227 -0.46 16.21 11.82
CA VAL A 227 -0.55 16.64 10.42
C VAL A 227 -1.43 17.89 10.34
N LYS A 228 -0.92 18.94 9.73
CA LYS A 228 -1.67 20.17 9.47
C LYS A 228 -2.25 20.14 8.07
N TYR A 229 -3.56 20.34 7.96
CA TYR A 229 -4.23 20.49 6.68
C TYR A 229 -4.10 21.92 6.18
N LEU A 230 -3.26 22.13 5.16
CA LEU A 230 -3.03 23.45 4.57
C LEU A 230 -4.24 23.91 3.76
N LEU A 231 -4.90 22.98 3.07
CA LEU A 231 -6.11 23.21 2.29
C LEU A 231 -7.24 22.25 2.75
N PRO A 232 -7.82 22.47 3.95
CA PRO A 232 -8.71 21.50 4.61
C PRO A 232 -10.01 21.20 3.84
N ASN A 233 -10.42 22.08 2.93
CA ASN A 233 -11.61 21.92 2.09
C ASN A 233 -11.30 21.29 0.72
N HIS A 234 -10.03 21.00 0.43
CA HIS A 234 -9.64 20.44 -0.86
C HIS A 234 -10.30 19.06 -1.09
N PRO A 235 -10.83 18.78 -2.31
CA PRO A 235 -11.41 17.49 -2.71
C PRO A 235 -10.68 16.24 -2.21
N LEU A 236 -9.36 16.22 -2.35
CA LEU A 236 -8.52 15.07 -1.97
C LEU A 236 -8.60 14.75 -0.47
N LEU A 237 -8.87 15.74 0.39
CA LEU A 237 -9.03 15.50 1.83
C LEU A 237 -10.48 15.22 2.25
N ASN A 238 -11.43 15.27 1.31
CA ASN A 238 -12.86 15.26 1.62
C ASN A 238 -13.69 14.25 0.82
N TYR A 239 -13.15 13.66 -0.25
CA TYR A 239 -13.91 12.76 -1.12
C TYR A 239 -13.05 11.65 -1.72
N PRO A 240 -13.57 10.41 -1.82
CA PRO A 240 -14.88 9.96 -1.33
C PRO A 240 -14.94 9.73 0.18
N ASN A 241 -13.81 9.81 0.87
CA ASN A 241 -13.71 9.71 2.32
C ASN A 241 -13.31 11.06 2.91
N LYS A 242 -13.90 11.44 4.06
CA LYS A 242 -13.41 12.61 4.82
C LYS A 242 -12.15 12.18 5.58
N ILE A 243 -11.05 12.87 5.33
CA ILE A 243 -9.78 12.68 6.05
C ILE A 243 -9.80 13.55 7.31
N THR A 244 -9.36 12.95 8.42
CA THR A 244 -9.33 13.51 9.78
C THR A 244 -8.04 13.10 10.48
N ASP A 245 -7.76 13.66 11.66
CA ASP A 245 -6.55 13.33 12.43
C ASP A 245 -6.42 11.82 12.71
N LYS A 246 -7.55 11.12 12.85
CA LYS A 246 -7.61 9.65 13.02
C LYS A 246 -7.01 8.88 11.85
N ASP A 247 -6.95 9.46 10.66
CA ASP A 247 -6.34 8.83 9.49
C ASP A 247 -4.81 8.82 9.54
N PHE A 248 -4.26 9.57 10.48
CA PHE A 248 -2.84 9.64 10.77
C PHE A 248 -2.47 8.88 12.05
N GLU A 249 -3.41 8.20 12.72
CA GLU A 249 -3.10 7.34 13.87
C GLU A 249 -2.54 5.97 13.42
N GLY A 250 -1.62 5.41 14.21
CA GLY A 250 -1.07 4.06 14.00
C GLY A 250 -0.18 3.89 12.77
N TRP A 251 0.32 5.00 12.20
CA TRP A 251 1.37 4.96 11.20
C TRP A 251 2.65 4.36 11.79
N ILE A 252 3.44 3.70 10.95
CA ILE A 252 4.68 3.05 11.38
C ILE A 252 5.90 3.65 10.67
N GLN A 253 7.04 3.54 11.33
CA GLN A 253 8.37 4.00 10.95
C GLN A 253 8.55 5.52 10.74
N GLU A 254 7.77 6.14 9.86
CA GLU A 254 7.91 7.55 9.46
C GLU A 254 6.62 8.06 8.76
N ARG A 255 6.49 9.39 8.60
CA ARG A 255 5.35 10.02 7.90
C ARG A 255 5.61 10.17 6.40
N SER A 256 6.77 10.69 6.04
CA SER A 256 7.08 11.04 4.66
C SER A 256 8.56 11.26 4.46
N THR A 257 9.04 11.04 3.25
CA THR A 257 10.39 11.40 2.83
C THR A 257 10.35 11.95 1.41
N TYR A 258 11.43 12.58 0.99
CA TYR A 258 11.61 13.06 -0.38
C TYR A 258 10.55 14.07 -0.81
N HIS A 259 10.34 15.08 0.03
CA HIS A 259 9.34 16.11 -0.20
C HIS A 259 9.64 16.91 -1.47
N ALA A 260 8.57 17.40 -2.09
CA ALA A 260 8.66 18.45 -3.08
C ALA A 260 9.04 19.79 -2.41
N GLU A 261 9.99 20.50 -3.00
CA GLU A 261 10.46 21.82 -2.60
C GLU A 261 10.56 22.69 -3.86
N GLN A 262 10.70 24.00 -3.69
CA GLN A 262 10.68 24.96 -4.81
C GLN A 262 9.45 24.71 -5.71
N ILE A 263 8.31 24.46 -5.06
CA ILE A 263 7.07 24.04 -5.69
C ILE A 263 6.52 25.23 -6.48
N ASP A 264 6.27 25.04 -7.76
CA ASP A 264 5.62 26.05 -8.59
C ASP A 264 4.21 26.43 -8.07
N SER A 265 3.84 27.70 -8.22
CA SER A 265 2.55 28.26 -7.78
C SER A 265 1.30 27.55 -8.33
N HIS A 266 1.41 26.77 -9.41
CA HIS A 266 0.30 25.97 -9.94
C HIS A 266 -0.07 24.78 -9.06
N TYR A 267 0.80 24.37 -8.14
CA TYR A 267 0.53 23.24 -7.24
C TYR A 267 -0.12 23.69 -5.94
N ASP A 268 -1.15 22.94 -5.56
CA ASP A 268 -1.74 22.94 -4.23
C ASP A 268 -0.95 21.98 -3.33
N ALA A 269 -0.31 22.51 -2.29
CA ALA A 269 0.26 21.72 -1.20
C ALA A 269 -0.81 21.45 -0.13
N LEU A 270 -1.08 20.18 0.17
CA LEU A 270 -2.25 19.83 0.98
C LEU A 270 -1.95 19.66 2.47
N LEU A 271 -0.72 19.24 2.81
CA LEU A 271 -0.33 18.85 4.16
C LEU A 271 0.95 19.55 4.57
N GLY A 272 0.99 20.06 5.79
CA GLY A 272 2.19 20.50 6.48
C GLY A 272 2.50 19.55 7.62
N ILE A 273 3.72 19.02 7.66
CA ILE A 273 4.14 18.05 8.69
C ILE A 273 5.57 18.40 9.10
N LYS A 274 5.90 18.24 10.39
CA LYS A 274 7.26 18.41 10.89
C LYS A 274 7.52 17.53 12.11
N ASP A 275 8.77 17.14 12.30
CA ASP A 275 9.22 16.47 13.51
C ASP A 275 9.24 17.46 14.69
N SER A 276 9.24 16.93 15.91
CA SER A 276 9.31 17.74 17.12
C SER A 276 10.67 18.44 17.19
N GLY A 277 10.64 19.76 17.43
CA GLY A 277 11.86 20.58 17.46
C GLY A 277 12.28 21.15 16.11
N ASP A 278 11.70 20.69 14.99
CA ASP A 278 11.93 21.31 13.69
C ASP A 278 11.33 22.71 13.61
N ARG A 279 12.12 23.63 13.06
CA ARG A 279 11.75 25.04 12.89
C ARG A 279 10.77 25.24 11.73
N ALA A 280 10.97 24.50 10.64
CA ALA A 280 10.20 24.63 9.42
C ALA A 280 9.22 23.47 9.24
N GLU A 281 8.08 23.76 8.63
CA GLU A 281 7.08 22.77 8.25
C GLU A 281 7.38 22.24 6.85
N ALA A 282 7.35 20.92 6.66
CA ALA A 282 7.49 20.30 5.36
C ALA A 282 6.12 20.20 4.67
N ASN A 283 5.97 20.95 3.57
CA ASN A 283 4.69 21.08 2.87
C ASN A 283 4.60 20.24 1.58
N GLY A 284 5.70 19.59 1.20
CA GLY A 284 5.84 18.89 -0.09
C GLY A 284 5.49 17.42 -0.08
N SER A 285 4.87 16.89 0.98
CA SER A 285 4.55 15.47 1.11
C SER A 285 3.36 15.03 0.25
N LEU A 286 2.50 15.97 -0.12
CA LEU A 286 1.33 15.76 -0.95
C LEU A 286 0.99 17.05 -1.71
N ILE A 287 1.42 17.11 -2.97
CA ILE A 287 1.13 18.24 -3.86
C ILE A 287 0.30 17.77 -5.04
N THR A 288 -0.61 18.61 -5.53
CA THR A 288 -1.43 18.30 -6.69
C THR A 288 -1.71 19.53 -7.53
N THR A 289 -1.93 19.35 -8.83
CA THR A 289 -2.28 20.44 -9.74
C THR A 289 -3.21 19.92 -10.84
N LYS A 290 -4.01 20.83 -11.39
CA LYS A 290 -4.74 20.58 -12.63
C LYS A 290 -3.84 20.82 -13.82
N PHE A 291 -3.95 19.97 -14.83
CA PHE A 291 -3.29 20.19 -16.12
C PHE A 291 -4.21 19.74 -17.24
N GLY A 292 -4.60 20.68 -18.10
CA GLY A 292 -5.70 20.47 -19.04
C GLY A 292 -6.99 20.09 -18.32
N LYS A 293 -7.55 18.93 -18.66
CA LYS A 293 -8.79 18.39 -18.09
C LYS A 293 -8.55 17.44 -16.91
N GLY A 294 -7.31 17.08 -16.64
CA GLY A 294 -6.95 16.07 -15.63
C GLY A 294 -6.09 16.64 -14.51
N ASN A 295 -5.47 15.73 -13.76
CA ASN A 295 -4.72 16.08 -12.56
C ASN A 295 -3.38 15.35 -12.51
N PHE A 296 -2.38 16.01 -11.96
CA PHE A 296 -1.14 15.39 -11.50
C PHE A 296 -1.07 15.49 -9.98
N THR A 297 -0.64 14.42 -9.31
CA THR A 297 -0.36 14.41 -7.86
C THR A 297 0.98 13.77 -7.60
N TYR A 298 1.82 14.44 -6.83
CA TYR A 298 3.03 13.85 -6.26
C TYR A 298 2.78 13.50 -4.79
N VAL A 299 3.13 12.27 -4.42
CA VAL A 299 2.90 11.71 -3.09
C VAL A 299 4.23 11.21 -2.54
N SER A 300 4.71 11.83 -1.47
CA SER A 300 5.94 11.45 -0.78
C SER A 300 5.69 10.96 0.66
N LEU A 301 4.43 10.95 1.09
CA LEU A 301 3.98 10.12 2.21
C LEU A 301 4.38 8.67 1.99
N VAL A 302 4.82 7.99 3.06
CA VAL A 302 5.29 6.59 2.97
C VAL A 302 4.15 5.57 2.91
N LEU A 303 3.16 5.80 2.04
CA LEU A 303 1.99 4.93 1.88
C LEU A 303 2.37 3.49 1.55
N PHE A 304 3.51 3.27 0.88
CA PHE A 304 4.05 1.93 0.60
C PHE A 304 4.48 1.16 1.85
N ARG A 305 4.68 1.81 2.99
CA ARG A 305 4.86 1.16 4.30
C ARG A 305 3.51 1.00 5.00
N GLN A 306 2.68 2.04 4.95
CA GLN A 306 1.43 2.10 5.71
C GLN A 306 0.34 1.17 5.15
N LEU A 307 0.25 1.05 3.82
CA LEU A 307 -0.70 0.16 3.17
C LEU A 307 -0.38 -1.31 3.50
N PRO A 308 0.85 -1.84 3.28
CA PRO A 308 1.17 -3.20 3.71
C PRO A 308 1.09 -3.41 5.21
N ALA A 309 1.33 -2.37 6.04
CA ALA A 309 1.13 -2.44 7.49
C ALA A 309 -0.35 -2.46 7.90
N GLY A 310 -1.26 -2.14 6.98
CA GLY A 310 -2.69 -2.19 7.20
C GLY A 310 -3.28 -0.95 7.87
N VAL A 311 -2.61 0.20 7.78
CA VAL A 311 -3.05 1.43 8.47
C VAL A 311 -4.33 1.97 7.82
N PRO A 312 -5.48 1.99 8.54
CA PRO A 312 -6.79 2.34 7.95
C PRO A 312 -6.83 3.68 7.19
N GLY A 313 -6.19 4.71 7.76
CA GLY A 313 -6.17 6.04 7.15
C GLY A 313 -5.35 6.14 5.88
N ALA A 314 -4.29 5.33 5.74
CA ALA A 314 -3.51 5.27 4.50
C ALA A 314 -4.36 4.74 3.33
N TYR A 315 -5.23 3.76 3.58
CA TYR A 315 -6.16 3.26 2.56
C TYR A 315 -7.22 4.31 2.17
N ARG A 316 -7.79 5.04 3.14
CA ARG A 316 -8.76 6.12 2.84
C ARG A 316 -8.11 7.26 2.05
N LEU A 317 -6.89 7.66 2.43
CA LEU A 317 -6.15 8.68 1.70
C LEU A 317 -5.80 8.23 0.28
N MET A 318 -5.32 7.00 0.10
CA MET A 318 -5.03 6.44 -1.22
C MET A 318 -6.29 6.36 -2.11
N ALA A 319 -7.44 5.97 -1.53
CA ALA A 319 -8.73 5.99 -2.24
C ALA A 319 -9.10 7.39 -2.73
N ASN A 320 -8.88 8.42 -1.91
CA ASN A 320 -9.13 9.80 -2.29
C ASN A 320 -8.18 10.32 -3.36
N ILE A 321 -6.88 9.99 -3.26
CA ILE A 321 -5.88 10.35 -4.26
C ILE A 321 -6.31 9.77 -5.62
N ILE A 322 -6.61 8.47 -5.69
CA ILE A 322 -7.06 7.81 -6.93
C ILE A 322 -8.37 8.41 -7.46
N ALA A 323 -9.27 8.81 -6.56
CA ALA A 323 -10.58 9.36 -6.93
C ALA A 323 -10.54 10.81 -7.43
N LEU A 324 -9.40 11.50 -7.35
CA LEU A 324 -9.32 12.92 -7.72
C LEU A 324 -9.75 13.12 -9.19
N GLY A 325 -10.65 14.09 -9.41
CA GLY A 325 -11.26 14.32 -10.73
C GLY A 325 -12.41 13.37 -11.10
N LYS A 326 -12.76 12.40 -10.25
CA LYS A 326 -13.93 11.51 -10.42
C LYS A 326 -15.12 11.90 -9.54
N GLN A 327 -15.23 13.18 -9.21
CA GLN A 327 -16.36 13.75 -8.48
C GLN A 327 -17.56 13.88 -9.43
N LYS A 328 -18.39 12.84 -9.45
CA LYS A 328 -19.76 12.85 -9.95
C LYS A 328 -20.62 12.06 -8.98
#